data_AF-A0A2R6EFQ0-F1
#
_entry.id   AF-A0A2R6EFQ0-F1
#
_cell.length_a   1.000
_cell.length_b   1.000
_cell.length_c   1.000
_cell.angle_alpha   90.00
_cell.angle_beta   90.00
_cell.angle_gamma   90.00
#
_symmetry.space_group_name_H-M   'P 1'
#
loop_
_entity.id
_entity.type
_entity.pdbx_description
1 polymer ?
#
loop_
_entity_poly.entity_id
_entity_poly.type
_entity_poly.pdbx_seq_one_letter_code
_entity_poly.pdbx_strand_id
1 'polypeptide(L)'
;TGLLLLIIVEVYQTVVAYTQESDTRRIVRLVIYTGVIAMVRKAIIFRTGEYATTQDALLAAVAYTAIIAGLAGLLLVERTYDPGGGDV
;
A
#
# COMPACT_ATOMS: atom_id res chain seq x y z
N THR A 1 -5.09 -20.21 -4.40
CA THR A 1 -4.53 -20.24 -3.02
C THR A 1 -3.54 -19.10 -2.73
N GLY A 2 -2.81 -18.54 -3.71
CA GLY A 2 -1.87 -17.44 -3.45
C GLY A 2 -2.46 -16.09 -3.01
N LEU A 3 -3.79 -15.90 -3.11
CA LEU A 3 -4.48 -14.71 -2.61
C LEU A 3 -4.60 -14.73 -1.07
N LEU A 4 -4.95 -15.88 -0.49
CA LEU A 4 -5.06 -16.06 0.97
C LEU A 4 -3.73 -15.83 1.67
N LEU A 5 -2.63 -16.34 1.09
CA LEU A 5 -1.28 -16.11 1.63
C LEU A 5 -0.92 -14.62 1.66
N LEU A 6 -1.38 -13.84 0.68
CA LEU A 6 -1.10 -12.41 0.66
C LEU A 6 -1.89 -11.65 1.71
N ILE A 7 -3.17 -11.99 1.86
CA ILE A 7 -4.02 -11.42 2.92
C ILE A 7 -3.42 -11.73 4.29
N ILE A 8 -2.93 -12.96 4.50
CA ILE A 8 -2.27 -13.37 5.74
C ILE A 8 -1.00 -12.55 5.99
N VAL A 9 -0.14 -12.37 4.98
CA VAL A 9 1.08 -11.55 5.13
C VAL A 9 0.75 -10.08 5.42
N GLU A 10 -0.24 -9.50 4.74
CA GLU A 10 -0.69 -8.11 4.93
C GLU A 10 -1.18 -7.85 6.36
N VAL A 11 -2.07 -8.72 6.83
CA VAL A 11 -2.65 -8.63 8.17
C VAL A 11 -1.58 -8.89 9.23
N TYR A 12 -0.72 -9.89 9.02
CA TYR A 12 0.39 -10.16 9.94
C TYR A 12 1.33 -8.96 10.08
N GLN A 13 1.75 -8.35 8.97
CA GLN A 13 2.61 -7.17 9.03
C GLN A 13 1.95 -5.99 9.72
N THR A 14 0.64 -5.77 9.49
CA THR A 14 -0.12 -4.75 10.21
C THR A 14 -0.15 -5.04 11.72
N VAL A 15 -0.50 -6.26 12.13
CA VAL A 15 -0.56 -6.66 13.54
C VAL A 15 0.80 -6.58 14.23
N VAL A 16 1.87 -6.98 13.55
CA VAL A 16 3.24 -6.90 14.07
C VAL A 16 3.66 -5.44 14.27
N ALA A 17 3.36 -4.55 13.32
CA ALA A 17 3.66 -3.13 13.48
C ALA A 17 2.91 -2.50 14.67
N TYR A 18 1.67 -2.92 14.93
CA TYR A 18 0.90 -2.46 16.09
C TYR A 18 1.42 -2.99 17.44
N THR A 19 2.05 -4.16 17.45
CA THR A 19 2.51 -4.80 18.70
C THR A 19 3.96 -4.50 19.04
N GLN A 20 4.82 -4.19 18.07
CA GLN A 20 6.25 -3.93 18.29
C GLN A 20 6.61 -2.47 18.54
N GLU A 21 5.81 -1.49 18.12
CA GLU A 21 6.22 -0.08 18.14
C GLU A 21 5.21 0.81 18.86
N SER A 22 5.67 1.64 19.81
CA SER A 22 4.83 2.64 20.51
C SER A 22 4.81 4.01 19.82
N ASP A 23 5.56 4.20 18.72
CA ASP A 23 5.59 5.43 17.93
C ASP A 23 4.71 5.33 16.67
N THR A 24 3.54 5.97 16.71
CA THR A 24 2.53 5.94 15.64
C THR A 24 3.07 6.31 14.26
N ARG A 25 4.08 7.19 14.15
CA ARG A 25 4.68 7.58 12.85
C ARG A 25 5.41 6.44 12.16
N ARG A 26 6.12 5.59 12.92
CA ARG A 26 6.82 4.42 12.36
C ARG A 26 5.83 3.36 11.89
N ILE A 27 4.74 3.16 12.63
CA ILE A 27 3.65 2.25 12.23
C ILE A 27 3.04 2.70 10.91
N VAL A 28 2.74 4.00 10.76
CA VAL A 28 2.17 4.56 9.52
C VAL A 28 3.10 4.33 8.33
N ARG A 29 4.41 4.57 8.46
CA ARG A 29 5.40 4.29 7.41
C ARG A 29 5.38 2.84 6.96
N LEU A 30 5.37 1.92 7.93
CA LEU A 30 5.34 0.48 7.68
C LEU A 30 4.06 0.07 6.94
N VAL A 31 2.90 0.53 7.42
CA VAL A 31 1.60 0.24 6.81
C VAL A 31 1.51 0.80 5.39
N ILE A 32 2.04 2.01 5.13
CA ILE A 32 2.08 2.58 3.77
C ILE A 32 2.96 1.71 2.85
N TYR A 33 4.14 1.27 3.30
CA TYR A 33 4.99 0.39 2.50
C TYR A 33 4.33 -0.96 2.20
N THR A 34 3.71 -1.59 3.20
CA THR A 34 2.97 -2.84 3.00
C THR A 34 1.81 -2.65 2.02
N GLY A 35 1.01 -1.60 2.19
CA GLY A 35 -0.08 -1.27 1.26
C GLY A 35 0.38 -1.01 -0.17
N VAL A 36 1.53 -0.35 -0.37
CA VAL A 36 2.13 -0.16 -1.70
C VAL A 36 2.52 -1.52 -2.32
N ILE A 37 3.15 -2.42 -1.55
CA ILE A 37 3.54 -3.75 -2.03
C ILE A 37 2.30 -4.56 -2.47
N ALA A 38 1.22 -4.52 -1.68
CA ALA A 38 -0.04 -5.17 -2.01
C ALA A 38 -0.65 -4.65 -3.32
N MET A 39 -0.68 -3.32 -3.49
CA MET A 39 -1.21 -2.66 -4.68
C MET A 39 -0.37 -2.95 -5.93
N VAL A 40 0.96 -2.96 -5.80
CA VAL A 40 1.88 -3.37 -6.89
C VAL A 40 1.56 -4.78 -7.35
N ARG A 41 1.34 -5.72 -6.42
CA ARG A 41 0.95 -7.09 -6.79
C ARG A 41 -0.37 -7.11 -7.55
N LYS A 42 -1.35 -6.32 -7.11
CA LYS A 42 -2.65 -6.21 -7.79
C LYS A 42 -2.52 -5.64 -9.20
N ALA A 43 -1.62 -4.69 -9.41
CA ALA A 43 -1.31 -4.12 -10.71
C ALA A 43 -0.57 -5.09 -11.63
N ILE A 44 0.40 -5.88 -11.13
CA ILE A 44 1.14 -6.86 -11.94
C ILE A 44 0.21 -7.96 -12.50
N ILE A 45 -0.77 -8.40 -11.70
CA ILE A 45 -1.71 -9.46 -12.09
C ILE A 45 -2.88 -8.90 -12.94
N PHE A 46 -2.99 -7.58 -13.07
CA PHE A 46 -4.07 -6.94 -13.79
C PHE A 46 -4.10 -7.38 -15.26
N ARG A 47 -5.20 -8.05 -15.65
CA ARG A 47 -5.42 -8.52 -17.01
C ARG A 47 -6.77 -8.03 -17.52
N THR A 48 -6.74 -7.16 -18.53
CA THR A 48 -7.95 -6.54 -19.11
C THR A 48 -8.96 -7.57 -19.65
N GLY A 49 -8.51 -8.73 -20.10
CA GLY A 49 -9.37 -9.81 -20.59
C GLY A 49 -10.14 -10.61 -19.52
N GLU A 50 -9.92 -10.36 -18.23
CA GLU A 50 -10.76 -10.93 -17.15
C GLU A 50 -11.99 -10.07 -16.82
N TYR A 51 -12.08 -8.87 -17.41
CA TYR A 51 -13.19 -7.94 -17.19
C TYR A 51 -14.25 -8.10 -18.28
N ALA A 52 -15.52 -7.94 -17.92
CA ALA A 52 -16.65 -8.13 -18.84
C ALA A 52 -16.65 -7.12 -19.98
N THR A 53 -16.19 -5.88 -19.72
CA THR A 53 -16.08 -4.83 -20.72
C THR A 53 -14.75 -4.09 -20.60
N THR A 54 -14.33 -3.43 -21.69
CA THR A 54 -13.15 -2.55 -21.69
C THR A 54 -13.31 -1.38 -20.72
N GLN A 55 -14.55 -0.89 -20.54
CA GLN A 55 -14.85 0.19 -19.60
C GLN A 55 -14.64 -0.25 -18.14
N ASP A 56 -15.01 -1.48 -17.79
CA ASP A 56 -14.77 -2.02 -16.44
C ASP A 56 -13.27 -2.17 -16.14
N ALA A 57 -12.50 -2.63 -17.14
CA ALA A 57 -11.05 -2.70 -17.03
C ALA A 57 -10.43 -1.30 -16.85
N LEU A 58 -10.89 -0.32 -17.63
CA LEU A 58 -10.42 1.07 -17.51
C LEU A 58 -10.73 1.65 -16.13
N LEU A 59 -11.96 1.47 -15.63
CA LEU A 59 -12.34 1.91 -14.29
C LEU A 59 -11.49 1.26 -13.21
N ALA A 60 -11.25 -0.05 -13.30
CA ALA A 60 -10.38 -0.76 -12.38
C ALA A 60 -8.94 -0.22 -12.41
N ALA A 61 -8.39 0.02 -13.60
CA ALA A 61 -7.06 0.60 -13.75
C ALA A 61 -6.96 1.99 -13.12
N VAL A 62 -7.93 2.88 -13.41
CA VAL A 62 -7.99 4.22 -12.83
C VAL A 62 -8.09 4.17 -11.31
N ALA A 63 -8.93 3.28 -10.77
CA ALA A 63 -9.06 3.09 -9.33
C ALA A 63 -7.73 2.64 -8.68
N TYR A 64 -7.04 1.68 -9.29
CA TYR A 64 -5.74 1.21 -8.79
C TYR A 64 -4.68 2.30 -8.85
N THR A 65 -4.64 3.09 -9.94
CA THR A 65 -3.74 4.25 -10.06
C THR A 65 -4.05 5.30 -8.99
N ALA A 66 -5.32 5.61 -8.75
CA ALA A 66 -5.72 6.59 -7.74
C ALA A 66 -5.29 6.16 -6.33
N ILE A 67 -5.47 4.88 -5.99
CA ILE A 67 -5.05 4.35 -4.68
C ILE A 67 -3.51 4.42 -4.55
N ILE A 68 -2.76 3.99 -5.56
CA ILE A 68 -1.29 4.06 -5.55
C ILE A 68 -0.82 5.51 -5.41
N ALA A 69 -1.43 6.44 -6.15
CA ALA A 69 -1.11 7.87 -6.07
C ALA A 69 -1.42 8.44 -4.67
N GLY A 70 -2.53 8.03 -4.05
CA GLY A 70 -2.88 8.41 -2.67
C GLY A 70 -1.87 7.91 -1.65
N LEU A 71 -1.46 6.63 -1.74
CA LEU A 71 -0.43 6.04 -0.88
C LEU A 71 0.93 6.73 -1.08
N ALA A 72 1.32 7.02 -2.31
CA ALA A 72 2.54 7.76 -2.62
C ALA A 72 2.48 9.21 -2.08
N GLY A 73 1.32 9.86 -2.16
CA GLY A 73 1.08 11.17 -1.58
C GLY A 73 1.20 11.17 -0.06
N LEU A 74 0.62 10.18 0.62
CA LEU A 74 0.80 9.99 2.07
C LEU A 74 2.26 9.77 2.44
N LEU A 75 3.00 8.95 1.69
CA LEU A 75 4.44 8.74 1.88
C LEU A 75 5.22 10.06 1.71
N LEU A 76 4.84 10.88 0.72
CA LEU A 76 5.49 12.17 0.47
C LEU A 76 5.26 13.13 1.64
N VAL A 77 4.01 13.24 2.13
CA VAL A 77 3.66 14.04 3.31
C VAL A 77 4.47 13.57 4.51
N GLU A 78 4.50 12.26 4.76
CA GLU A 78 5.24 11.68 5.89
C GLU A 78 6.74 12.00 5.81
N ARG A 79 7.36 11.93 4.63
CA ARG A 79 8.77 12.33 4.44
C ARG A 79 9.02 13.81 4.66
N THR A 80 8.07 14.68 4.29
CA THR A 80 8.22 16.13 4.48
C THR A 80 7.99 16.59 5.92
N TYR A 81 7.15 15.86 6.68
CA TYR A 81 6.81 16.15 8.08
C TYR A 81 7.66 15.38 9.08
N ASP A 82 8.84 14.90 8.68
CA ASP A 82 9.88 14.32 9.54
C ASP A 82 10.97 15.39 9.78
N PRO A 83 10.80 16.37 10.68
CA PRO A 83 11.73 17.46 10.93
C PRO A 83 12.78 17.03 11.97
N GLY A 84 13.10 15.72 12.01
CA GLY A 84 13.86 15.06 13.07
C GLY A 84 15.04 14.26 12.54
N GLY A 85 15.79 14.82 11.60
CA GLY A 85 17.18 14.43 11.39
C GLY A 85 18.03 15.18 12.42
N GLY A 86 18.60 14.45 13.38
CA GLY A 86 19.43 15.03 14.42
C GLY A 86 20.69 15.69 13.87
N ASP A 87 21.05 16.80 14.51
CA ASP A 87 22.36 17.44 14.41
C ASP A 87 23.17 17.02 15.66
N VAL A 88 24.25 16.27 15.40
CA VAL A 88 25.54 16.16 16.13
C VAL A 88 25.62 16.43 17.64
#